data_AF-A0A6G0AH30-F1
#
_entry.id   AF-A0A6G0AH30-F1
#
_cell.length_a   1.000
_cell.length_b   1.000
_cell.length_c   1.000
_cell.angle_alpha   90.00
_cell.angle_beta   90.00
_cell.angle_gamma   90.00
#
_symmetry.space_group_name_H-M   'P 1'
#
loop_
_entity.id
_entity.type
_entity.pdbx_description
1 polymer ?
#
loop_
_entity_poly.entity_id
_entity_poly.type
_entity_poly.pdbx_seq_one_letter_code
_entity_poly.pdbx_strand_id
1 'polypeptide(L)'
;MLKVCWHIFIQIEFKNISNGVENAHTNGIEKFSELANNSINIFSERKQKITSYRESNDAVNVEINFRGILAIDLPIGLKARETLIMNGKSTYVFKDNLIISLVDES
;
A
#
# COMPACT_ATOMS: atom_id res chain seq x y z
N MET A 1 12.74 -4.00 -11.79
CA MET A 1 11.96 -5.08 -11.15
C MET A 1 11.95 -4.82 -9.66
N LEU A 2 10.79 -4.51 -9.07
CA LEU A 2 10.65 -4.43 -7.61
C LEU A 2 11.14 -5.75 -7.00
N LYS A 3 12.04 -5.68 -6.02
CA LYS A 3 12.26 -6.80 -5.10
C LYS A 3 11.04 -6.86 -4.20
N VAL A 4 10.07 -7.67 -4.58
CA VAL A 4 8.97 -8.03 -3.68
C VAL A 4 9.59 -8.85 -2.56
N CYS A 5 9.30 -8.43 -1.33
CA CYS A 5 10.02 -8.89 -0.13
C CYS A 5 9.86 -10.40 0.05
N TRP A 6 10.92 -11.09 0.46
CA TRP A 6 10.94 -12.54 0.72
C TRP A 6 9.96 -13.02 1.81
N HIS A 7 9.25 -12.08 2.46
CA HIS A 7 8.31 -12.33 3.55
C HIS A 7 6.83 -12.21 3.12
N ILE A 8 6.52 -12.35 1.83
CA ILE A 8 5.14 -12.30 1.32
C ILE A 8 4.72 -13.69 0.83
N PHE A 9 3.53 -14.12 1.24
CA PHE A 9 2.96 -15.39 0.82
C PHE A 9 2.56 -15.37 -0.66
N ILE A 10 2.74 -16.49 -1.36
CA ILE A 10 2.48 -16.59 -2.80
C ILE A 10 1.00 -16.32 -3.15
N GLN A 11 0.07 -16.62 -2.23
CA GLN A 11 -1.36 -16.33 -2.34
C GLN A 11 -1.79 -15.13 -1.48
N ILE A 12 -0.95 -14.10 -1.35
CA ILE A 12 -1.32 -12.87 -0.64
C ILE A 12 -2.65 -12.31 -1.17
N GLU A 13 -3.55 -11.97 -0.24
CA GLU A 13 -4.72 -11.14 -0.52
C GLU A 13 -4.37 -9.69 -0.20
N PHE A 14 -4.50 -8.81 -1.19
CA PHE A 14 -4.30 -7.37 -1.00
C PHE A 14 -5.57 -6.59 -1.31
N LYS A 15 -5.88 -5.59 -0.49
CA LYS A 15 -6.96 -4.61 -0.71
C LYS A 15 -6.48 -3.20 -0.45
N ASN A 16 -6.92 -2.27 -1.30
CA ASN A 16 -6.82 -0.84 -1.06
C ASN A 16 -8.23 -0.25 -0.93
N ILE A 17 -8.50 0.37 0.20
CA ILE A 17 -9.77 0.99 0.54
C ILE A 17 -9.53 2.48 0.76
N SER A 18 -10.20 3.34 0.00
CA SER A 18 -10.16 4.79 0.24
C SER A 18 -11.56 5.33 0.41
N ASN A 19 -11.79 6.11 1.46
CA ASN A 19 -13.10 6.64 1.83
C ASN A 19 -14.19 5.55 1.91
N GLY A 20 -13.83 4.35 2.38
CA GLY A 20 -14.73 3.20 2.49
C GLY A 20 -15.01 2.45 1.18
N VAL A 21 -14.36 2.82 0.07
CA VAL A 21 -14.52 2.16 -1.23
C VAL A 21 -13.29 1.33 -1.57
N GLU A 22 -13.47 0.04 -1.88
CA GLU A 22 -12.41 -0.83 -2.40
C GLU A 22 -12.04 -0.40 -3.82
N ASN A 23 -10.87 0.24 -3.96
CA ASN A 23 -10.37 0.75 -5.25
C ASN A 23 -9.45 -0.24 -5.96
N ALA A 24 -8.86 -1.18 -5.21
CA ALA A 24 -8.04 -2.25 -5.75
C ALA A 24 -8.12 -3.50 -4.88
N HIS A 25 -8.09 -4.66 -5.53
CA HIS A 25 -8.03 -5.95 -4.87
C HIS A 25 -7.28 -6.93 -5.76
N THR A 26 -6.25 -7.57 -5.20
CA THR A 26 -5.48 -8.60 -5.90
C THR A 26 -5.35 -9.85 -5.06
N ASN A 27 -5.32 -11.00 -5.74
CA ASN A 27 -5.01 -12.29 -5.14
C ASN A 27 -3.77 -12.86 -5.83
N GLY A 28 -2.79 -13.24 -5.03
CA GLY A 28 -1.54 -13.83 -5.50
C GLY A 28 -0.43 -12.81 -5.76
N ILE A 29 0.81 -13.27 -5.60
CA ILE A 29 2.01 -12.43 -5.67
C ILE A 29 2.17 -11.74 -7.02
N GLU A 30 1.78 -12.37 -8.12
CA GLU A 30 1.98 -11.85 -9.47
C GLU A 30 1.15 -10.59 -9.70
N LYS A 31 -0.17 -10.67 -9.42
CA LYS A 31 -1.08 -9.52 -9.53
C LYS A 31 -0.74 -8.41 -8.55
N PHE A 32 -0.37 -8.78 -7.31
CA PHE A 32 0.11 -7.82 -6.33
C PHE A 32 1.37 -7.09 -6.81
N SER A 33 2.32 -7.83 -7.40
CA SER A 33 3.56 -7.28 -7.95
C SER A 33 3.29 -6.36 -9.13
N GLU A 34 2.38 -6.73 -10.03
CA GLU A 34 1.97 -5.91 -11.16
C GLU A 34 1.38 -4.58 -10.69
N LEU A 35 0.42 -4.64 -9.74
CA LEU A 35 -0.18 -3.44 -9.14
C LEU A 35 0.89 -2.54 -8.49
N ALA A 36 1.80 -3.13 -7.71
CA ALA A 36 2.90 -2.42 -7.07
C ALA A 36 3.82 -1.74 -8.10
N ASN A 37 4.19 -2.45 -9.18
CA ASN A 37 5.02 -1.88 -10.25
C ASN A 37 4.31 -0.74 -10.98
N ASN A 38 3.02 -0.90 -11.29
CA ASN A 38 2.23 0.15 -11.95
C ASN A 38 2.10 1.41 -11.08
N SER A 39 1.97 1.23 -9.77
CA SER A 39 1.84 2.34 -8.81
C SER A 39 3.13 3.17 -8.63
N ILE A 40 4.31 2.65 -9.00
CA ILE A 40 5.58 3.39 -8.87
C ILE A 40 5.54 4.67 -9.69
N ASN A 41 5.03 4.58 -10.93
CA ASN A 41 5.11 5.67 -11.88
C ASN A 41 4.15 6.84 -11.55
N ILE A 42 3.30 6.68 -10.55
CA ILE A 42 2.39 7.72 -10.08
C ILE A 42 3.16 8.84 -9.35
N PHE A 43 4.27 8.50 -8.69
CA PHE A 43 4.97 9.43 -7.82
C PHE A 43 6.46 9.53 -8.17
N SER A 44 6.96 10.76 -8.29
CA SER A 44 8.39 11.05 -8.47
C SER A 44 9.17 10.90 -7.15
N GLU A 45 8.50 11.20 -6.03
CA GLU A 45 9.00 10.99 -4.68
C GLU A 45 7.88 10.45 -3.80
N ARG A 46 8.22 9.54 -2.88
CA ARG A 46 7.31 9.06 -1.83
C ARG A 46 8.04 8.95 -0.50
N LYS A 47 7.34 9.32 0.57
CA LYS A 47 7.78 9.13 1.95
C LYS A 47 6.59 8.66 2.78
N GLN A 48 6.77 7.52 3.44
CA GLN A 48 5.87 7.02 4.48
C GLN A 48 6.58 7.18 5.82
N LYS A 49 5.92 7.82 6.78
CA LYS A 49 6.39 7.92 8.17
C LYS A 49 5.43 7.14 9.04
N ILE A 50 5.91 6.09 9.71
CA ILE A 50 5.13 5.38 10.71
C ILE A 50 4.83 6.32 11.88
N THR A 51 3.56 6.43 12.24
CA THR A 51 3.07 7.23 13.37
C THR A 51 2.54 6.37 14.51
N SER A 52 2.10 5.15 14.21
CA SER A 52 1.66 4.17 15.20
C SER A 52 1.97 2.76 14.70
N TYR A 53 2.27 1.86 15.65
CA TYR A 53 2.51 0.44 15.41
C TYR A 53 1.86 -0.34 16.54
N ARG A 54 0.96 -1.26 16.20
CA ARG A 54 0.24 -2.10 17.18
C ARG A 54 0.12 -3.52 16.67
N GLU A 55 0.59 -4.46 17.47
CA GLU A 55 0.41 -5.90 17.24
C GLU A 55 -0.84 -6.38 17.99
N SER A 56 -1.65 -7.22 17.36
CA SER A 56 -2.82 -7.85 17.97
C SER A 56 -3.08 -9.20 17.29
N ASN A 57 -2.98 -10.28 18.07
CA ASN A 57 -3.09 -11.65 17.56
C ASN A 57 -2.12 -11.89 16.38
N ASP A 58 -2.67 -12.28 15.22
CA ASP A 58 -1.92 -12.54 13.99
C ASP A 58 -1.81 -11.32 13.06
N ALA A 59 -2.17 -10.13 13.57
CA ALA A 59 -2.21 -8.90 12.79
C ALA A 59 -1.31 -7.79 13.37
N VAL A 60 -0.71 -7.02 12.46
CA VAL A 60 0.01 -5.79 12.76
C VAL A 60 -0.72 -4.63 12.09
N ASN A 61 -1.06 -3.63 12.88
CA ASN A 61 -1.68 -2.39 12.42
C ASN A 61 -0.62 -1.29 12.46
N VAL A 62 -0.38 -0.68 11.31
CA VAL A 62 0.57 0.42 11.15
C VAL A 62 -0.21 1.65 10.69
N GLU A 63 -0.10 2.75 11.42
CA GLU A 63 -0.57 4.04 10.92
C GLU A 63 0.61 4.80 10.34
N ILE A 64 0.36 5.49 9.23
CA ILE A 64 1.37 6.25 8.51
C ILE A 64 0.89 7.67 8.20
N ASN A 65 1.85 8.57 8.10
CA ASN A 65 1.72 9.80 7.34
C ASN A 65 2.42 9.59 6.00
N PHE A 66 1.65 9.64 4.93
CA PHE A 66 2.14 9.56 3.56
C PHE A 66 2.33 10.96 2.99
N ARG A 67 3.45 11.16 2.32
CA ARG A 67 3.71 12.31 1.45
C ARG A 67 4.23 11.80 0.11
N GLY A 68 3.61 12.22 -0.98
CA GLY A 68 4.06 11.91 -2.34
C GLY A 68 4.08 13.15 -3.23
N ILE A 69 5.06 13.25 -4.13
CA ILE A 69 5.06 14.23 -5.21
C ILE A 69 4.64 13.52 -6.49
N LEU A 70 3.56 13.99 -7.13
CA LEU A 70 3.02 13.34 -8.33
C LEU A 70 3.98 13.46 -9.52
N ALA A 71 4.17 12.36 -10.25
CA ALA A 71 4.91 12.35 -11.51
C ALA A 71 4.01 12.56 -12.73
N ILE A 72 2.72 12.30 -12.58
CA ILE A 72 1.70 12.38 -13.63
C ILE A 72 0.51 13.20 -13.15
N ASP A 73 -0.28 13.71 -14.09
CA ASP A 73 -1.62 14.21 -13.79
C ASP A 73 -2.53 13.04 -13.40
N LEU A 74 -3.26 13.19 -12.30
CA LEU A 74 -4.26 12.22 -11.89
C LEU A 74 -5.66 12.59 -12.42
N PRO A 75 -6.50 11.61 -12.78
CA PRO A 75 -7.86 11.85 -13.25
C PRO A 75 -8.75 12.64 -12.26
N ILE A 76 -8.39 12.63 -10.97
CA ILE A 76 -9.09 13.32 -9.88
C ILE A 76 -8.76 14.83 -9.81
N GLY A 77 -8.04 15.37 -10.80
CA GLY A 77 -7.75 16.80 -10.92
C GLY A 77 -6.42 17.25 -10.32
N LEU A 78 -5.72 16.38 -9.58
CA LEU A 78 -4.36 16.65 -9.09
C LEU A 78 -3.34 16.61 -10.24
N LYS A 79 -2.40 17.55 -10.23
CA LYS A 79 -1.42 17.75 -11.31
C LYS A 79 -0.06 17.18 -10.98
N ALA A 80 0.70 16.83 -12.01
CA ALA A 80 2.10 16.49 -11.87
C ALA A 80 2.85 17.59 -11.09
N ARG A 81 3.79 17.18 -10.24
CA ARG A 81 4.57 17.99 -9.29
C ARG A 81 3.81 18.49 -8.06
N GLU A 82 2.49 18.31 -7.98
CA GLU A 82 1.76 18.59 -6.73
C GLU A 82 2.11 17.58 -5.63
N THR A 83 1.99 18.03 -4.38
CA THR A 83 2.22 17.19 -3.21
C THR A 83 0.90 16.64 -2.69
N LEU A 84 0.78 15.32 -2.63
CA LEU A 84 -0.28 14.61 -1.92
C LEU A 84 0.18 14.32 -0.49
N ILE A 85 -0.65 14.66 0.49
CA ILE A 85 -0.45 14.34 1.91
C ILE A 85 -1.71 13.63 2.41
N MET A 86 -1.53 12.48 3.06
CA MET A 86 -2.64 11.72 3.62
C MET A 86 -2.19 10.91 4.83
N ASN A 87 -3.13 10.67 5.74
CA ASN A 87 -2.97 9.64 6.76
C ASN A 87 -3.43 8.32 6.15
N GLY A 88 -2.76 7.23 6.53
CA GLY A 88 -3.16 5.90 6.10
C GLY A 88 -2.99 4.90 7.23
N LYS A 89 -3.69 3.78 7.11
CA LYS A 89 -3.56 2.63 8.00
C LYS A 89 -3.33 1.40 7.13
N SER A 90 -2.32 0.62 7.48
CA SER A 90 -2.05 -0.68 6.87
C SER A 90 -2.24 -1.77 7.91
N THR A 91 -3.05 -2.77 7.57
CA THR A 91 -3.24 -3.97 8.39
C THR A 91 -2.57 -5.14 7.69
N TYR A 92 -1.55 -5.72 8.34
CA TYR A 92 -0.81 -6.88 7.88
C TYR A 92 -1.25 -8.09 8.67
N VAL A 93 -1.61 -9.19 8.02
CA VAL A 93 -1.89 -10.47 8.68
C VAL A 93 -0.79 -11.45 8.32
N PHE A 94 -0.29 -12.16 9.33
CA PHE A 94 0.84 -13.08 9.20
C PHE A 94 0.43 -14.53 9.44
N LYS A 95 1.11 -15.43 8.73
CA LYS A 95 1.11 -16.87 9.03
C LYS A 95 2.49 -17.42 8.69
N ASP A 96 3.07 -18.21 9.60
CA ASP A 96 4.40 -18.80 9.42
C ASP A 96 5.47 -17.77 9.00
N ASN A 97 5.43 -16.57 9.61
CA ASN A 97 6.27 -15.40 9.33
C ASN A 97 6.13 -14.79 7.92
N LEU A 98 5.11 -15.18 7.16
CA LEU A 98 4.77 -14.60 5.86
C LEU A 98 3.54 -13.70 5.97
N ILE A 99 3.55 -12.58 5.26
CA ILE A 99 2.38 -11.73 5.08
C ILE A 99 1.41 -12.46 4.16
N ILE A 100 0.25 -12.86 4.69
CA ILE A 100 -0.82 -13.51 3.94
C ILE A 100 -1.92 -12.53 3.51
N SER A 101 -2.05 -11.40 4.21
CA SER A 101 -3.00 -10.34 3.84
C SER A 101 -2.42 -8.97 4.13
N LEU A 102 -2.70 -8.02 3.24
CA LEU A 102 -2.41 -6.60 3.41
C LEU A 102 -3.64 -5.78 3.02
N VAL A 103 -4.15 -4.99 3.96
CA VAL A 103 -5.23 -4.03 3.71
C VAL A 103 -4.72 -2.63 3.99
N ASP A 104 -4.73 -1.78 2.96
CA ASP A 104 -4.43 -0.35 3.09
C ASP A 104 -5.74 0.45 3.12
N GLU A 105 -5.88 1.33 4.10
CA GLU A 105 -7.05 2.18 4.34
C GLU A 105 -6.65 3.66 4.41
N SER A 106 -7.45 4.54 3.79
CA SER A 106 -7.28 6.00 3.83
C SER A 106 -8.58 6.77 3.82
#